data_AF-A0A7H5ERG7-F1
#
_entry.id   AF-A0A7H5ERG7-F1
#
_cell.length_a   1.000
_cell.length_b   1.000
_cell.length_c   1.000
_cell.angle_alpha   90.00
_cell.angle_beta   90.00
_cell.angle_gamma   90.00
#
_symmetry.space_group_name_H-M   'P 1'
#
loop_
_entity.id
_entity.type
_entity.pdbx_description
1 polymer ?
#
loop_
_entity_poly.entity_id
_entity_poly.type
_entity_poly.pdbx_seq_one_letter_code
_entity_poly.pdbx_strand_id
1 'polypeptide(L)'
;MTKEKYFSSRLRLTAALWPLRRRRLRALWQNSSGPSGWLECWFGLLDLLGVVDLHEALTALLPGVRGLHPREIRFLRTMFGDSVPYGLVRVDERAWLGPRFGNFCYVSFHTVNSWGPMHPAVLVHEIVHVWQYVHRGAAYIPRALRAQRSAMGYNYGGVSGLEGAHQLEDFNYEQMADVVEDAFRLANGIQGQWVPGRGAEILLLYYPFLRELRSAKPHSAYLRFP
;
A
#
# COMPACT_ATOMS: atom_id res chain seq x y z
N MET A 1 -8.77 19.23 0.51
CA MET A 1 -10.17 18.83 0.78
C MET A 1 -10.45 18.99 2.26
N THR A 2 -11.65 19.40 2.65
CA THR A 2 -12.02 19.52 4.09
C THR A 2 -12.28 18.14 4.70
N LYS A 3 -12.12 18.01 6.02
CA LYS A 3 -12.36 16.76 6.75
C LYS A 3 -13.79 16.24 6.56
N GLU A 4 -14.79 17.12 6.57
CA GLU A 4 -16.20 16.79 6.32
C GLU A 4 -16.43 16.23 4.91
N LYS A 5 -15.83 16.85 3.89
CA LYS A 5 -15.92 16.36 2.51
C LYS A 5 -15.30 14.97 2.40
N TYR A 6 -14.14 14.74 3.01
CA TYR A 6 -13.53 13.41 3.05
C TYR A 6 -14.43 12.38 3.74
N PHE A 7 -14.98 12.73 4.91
CA PHE A 7 -15.88 11.86 5.64
C PHE A 7 -17.08 11.43 4.77
N SER A 8 -17.71 12.40 4.09
CA SER A 8 -18.80 12.11 3.14
C SER A 8 -18.34 11.26 1.95
N SER A 9 -17.16 11.53 1.38
CA SER A 9 -16.56 10.71 0.32
C SER A 9 -16.41 9.25 0.75
N ARG A 10 -15.92 8.99 1.98
CA ARG A 10 -15.75 7.62 2.51
C ARG A 10 -17.07 6.86 2.61
N LEU A 11 -18.13 7.50 3.11
CA LEU A 11 -19.45 6.86 3.18
C LEU A 11 -20.01 6.51 1.80
N ARG A 12 -19.78 7.37 0.79
CA ARG A 12 -20.19 7.10 -0.59
C ARG A 12 -19.37 5.98 -1.22
N LEU A 13 -18.07 5.88 -0.89
CA LEU A 13 -17.20 4.80 -1.36
C LEU A 13 -17.70 3.43 -0.89
N THR A 14 -18.22 3.32 0.32
CA THR A 14 -18.82 2.07 0.83
C THR A 14 -19.86 1.51 -0.14
N ALA A 15 -20.82 2.35 -0.53
CA ALA A 15 -21.87 1.95 -1.46
C ALA A 15 -21.32 1.72 -2.88
N ALA A 16 -20.47 2.60 -3.37
CA ALA A 16 -19.95 2.55 -4.74
C ALA A 16 -19.01 1.34 -4.99
N LEU A 17 -18.29 0.88 -3.97
CA LEU A 17 -17.37 -0.25 -4.05
C LEU A 17 -18.01 -1.59 -3.66
N TRP A 18 -19.26 -1.59 -3.18
CA TRP A 18 -19.94 -2.80 -2.72
C TRP A 18 -19.93 -3.94 -3.76
N PRO A 19 -20.22 -3.72 -5.06
CA PRO A 19 -20.16 -4.79 -6.06
C PRO A 19 -18.75 -5.39 -6.22
N LEU A 20 -17.72 -4.53 -6.20
CA LEU A 20 -16.32 -4.95 -6.29
C LEU A 20 -15.92 -5.79 -5.07
N ARG A 21 -16.25 -5.32 -3.86
CA ARG A 21 -15.92 -5.98 -2.60
C ARG A 21 -16.64 -7.33 -2.47
N ARG A 22 -17.91 -7.41 -2.88
CA ARG A 22 -18.66 -8.67 -2.91
C ARG A 22 -17.99 -9.70 -3.82
N ARG A 23 -17.56 -9.27 -5.02
CA ARG A 23 -16.82 -10.14 -5.95
C ARG A 23 -15.50 -10.62 -5.36
N ARG A 24 -14.73 -9.73 -4.73
CA ARG A 24 -13.46 -10.07 -4.06
C ARG A 24 -13.69 -11.07 -2.91
N LEU A 25 -14.65 -10.81 -2.03
CA LEU A 25 -14.96 -11.72 -0.93
C LEU A 25 -15.40 -13.10 -1.43
N ARG A 26 -16.23 -13.16 -2.49
CA ARG A 26 -16.61 -14.44 -3.11
C ARG A 26 -15.40 -15.21 -3.64
N ALA A 27 -14.46 -14.52 -4.30
CA ALA A 27 -13.23 -15.13 -4.79
C ALA A 27 -12.32 -15.62 -3.64
N LEU A 28 -12.21 -14.85 -2.55
CA LEU A 28 -11.47 -15.28 -1.36
C LEU A 28 -12.10 -16.54 -0.76
N TRP A 29 -13.42 -16.55 -0.58
CA TRP A 29 -14.16 -17.69 -0.03
C TRP A 29 -13.99 -18.96 -0.86
N GLN A 30 -13.99 -18.84 -2.19
CA GLN A 30 -13.82 -19.99 -3.09
C GLN A 30 -12.42 -20.61 -3.03
N ASN A 31 -11.40 -19.80 -2.69
CA ASN A 31 -10.00 -20.22 -2.67
C ASN A 31 -9.44 -20.34 -1.25
N SER A 32 -10.24 -20.06 -0.22
CA SER A 32 -9.78 -20.06 1.17
C SER A 32 -9.66 -21.48 1.70
N SER A 33 -8.47 -21.82 2.16
CA SER A 33 -8.21 -23.03 2.93
C SER A 33 -7.39 -22.70 4.18
N GLY A 34 -7.69 -23.39 5.28
CA GLY A 34 -7.00 -23.22 6.56
C GLY A 34 -7.14 -21.83 7.22
N PRO A 35 -6.48 -21.63 8.37
CA PRO A 35 -6.63 -20.42 9.19
C PRO A 35 -6.29 -19.11 8.45
N SER A 36 -5.27 -19.16 7.58
CA SER A 36 -4.86 -18.00 6.78
C SER A 36 -5.94 -17.55 5.80
N GLY A 37 -6.55 -18.49 5.07
CA GLY A 37 -7.62 -18.17 4.12
C GLY A 37 -8.85 -17.60 4.82
N TRP A 38 -9.21 -18.14 5.99
CA TRP A 38 -10.32 -17.62 6.80
C TRP A 38 -10.06 -16.20 7.30
N LEU A 39 -8.82 -15.88 7.68
CA LEU A 39 -8.45 -14.53 8.07
C LEU A 39 -8.56 -13.55 6.90
N GLU A 40 -8.13 -13.94 5.69
CA GLU A 40 -8.32 -13.15 4.47
C GLU A 40 -9.82 -12.89 4.19
N CYS A 41 -10.68 -13.91 4.32
CA CYS A 41 -12.13 -13.78 4.21
C CYS A 41 -12.72 -12.84 5.26
N TRP A 42 -12.25 -12.90 6.50
CA TRP A 42 -12.70 -12.00 7.57
C TRP A 42 -12.43 -10.53 7.25
N PHE A 43 -11.20 -10.20 6.82
CA PHE A 43 -10.88 -8.84 6.38
C PHE A 43 -11.70 -8.43 5.14
N GLY A 44 -11.92 -9.34 4.19
CA GLY A 44 -12.80 -9.11 3.05
C GLY A 44 -14.24 -8.81 3.44
N LEU A 45 -14.76 -9.47 4.49
CA LEU A 45 -16.09 -9.22 5.04
C LEU A 45 -16.18 -7.84 5.71
N LEU A 46 -15.19 -7.47 6.52
CA LEU A 46 -15.13 -6.14 7.15
C LEU A 46 -15.09 -5.02 6.10
N ASP A 47 -14.34 -5.21 5.01
CA ASP A 47 -14.28 -4.28 3.88
C ASP A 47 -15.65 -4.18 3.18
N LEU A 48 -16.30 -5.32 2.92
CA LEU A 48 -17.65 -5.37 2.31
C LEU A 48 -18.70 -4.64 3.16
N LEU A 49 -18.66 -4.82 4.48
CA LEU A 49 -19.59 -4.17 5.41
C LEU A 49 -19.30 -2.67 5.62
N GLY A 50 -18.23 -2.14 5.02
CA GLY A 50 -17.87 -0.73 5.11
C GLY A 50 -17.20 -0.33 6.42
N VAL A 51 -16.82 -1.30 7.25
CA VAL A 51 -16.11 -1.04 8.52
C VAL A 51 -14.80 -0.31 8.24
N VAL A 52 -14.12 -0.68 7.16
CA VAL A 52 -12.88 -0.04 6.69
C VAL A 52 -13.08 1.44 6.35
N ASP A 53 -14.14 1.77 5.59
CA ASP A 53 -14.41 3.16 5.23
C ASP A 53 -14.82 4.00 6.43
N LEU A 54 -15.61 3.43 7.34
CA LEU A 54 -15.98 4.09 8.58
C LEU A 54 -14.75 4.36 9.45
N HIS A 55 -13.85 3.37 9.59
CA HIS A 55 -12.58 3.55 10.29
C HIS A 55 -11.76 4.69 9.66
N GLU A 56 -11.56 4.69 8.35
CA GLU A 56 -10.83 5.76 7.63
C GLU A 56 -11.50 7.13 7.77
N ALA A 57 -12.83 7.18 7.75
CA ALA A 57 -13.59 8.41 7.93
C ALA A 57 -13.39 9.00 9.33
N LEU A 58 -13.42 8.15 10.37
CA LEU A 58 -13.22 8.54 11.77
C LEU A 58 -11.77 8.95 12.05
N THR A 59 -10.79 8.15 11.59
CA THR A 59 -9.37 8.43 11.77
C THR A 59 -8.98 9.77 11.16
N ALA A 60 -9.52 10.13 9.99
CA ALA A 60 -9.26 11.43 9.38
C ALA A 60 -9.78 12.64 10.18
N LEU A 61 -10.66 12.44 11.15
CA LEU A 61 -11.08 13.51 12.07
C LEU A 61 -10.03 13.79 13.14
N LEU A 62 -9.12 12.85 13.43
CA LEU A 62 -8.11 13.01 14.47
C LEU A 62 -7.18 14.22 14.20
N PRO A 63 -6.71 14.90 15.26
CA PRO A 63 -5.77 16.01 15.11
C PRO A 63 -4.42 15.54 14.58
N GLY A 64 -3.90 16.22 13.54
CA GLY A 64 -2.59 15.90 12.94
C GLY A 64 -2.68 15.05 11.67
N VAL A 65 -3.79 14.35 11.44
CA VAL A 65 -4.00 13.60 10.19
C VAL A 65 -4.17 14.58 9.03
N ARG A 66 -3.31 14.42 8.02
CA ARG A 66 -3.24 15.28 6.84
C ARG A 66 -3.37 14.48 5.56
N GLY A 67 -3.66 15.16 4.45
CA GLY A 67 -3.47 14.58 3.13
C GLY A 67 -1.99 14.59 2.72
N LEU A 68 -1.68 13.92 1.62
CA LEU A 68 -0.36 14.03 0.99
C LEU A 68 -0.09 15.48 0.56
N HIS A 69 1.12 15.95 0.81
CA HIS A 69 1.60 17.23 0.30
C HIS A 69 1.85 17.18 -1.21
N PRO A 70 1.75 18.30 -1.93
CA PRO A 70 2.02 18.34 -3.37
C PRO A 70 3.40 17.80 -3.77
N ARG A 71 4.43 18.00 -2.92
CA ARG A 71 5.77 17.43 -3.10
C ARG A 71 5.80 15.91 -3.00
N GLU A 72 5.02 15.34 -2.07
CA GLU A 72 4.90 13.89 -1.88
C GLU A 72 4.21 13.26 -3.09
N ILE A 73 3.07 13.82 -3.51
CA ILE A 73 2.35 13.37 -4.71
C ILE A 73 3.26 13.40 -5.95
N ARG A 74 4.12 14.42 -6.08
CA ARG A 74 5.02 14.56 -7.23
C ARG A 74 5.97 13.39 -7.35
N PHE A 75 6.69 13.04 -6.28
CA PHE A 75 7.63 11.93 -6.36
C PHE A 75 6.91 10.57 -6.37
N LEU A 76 5.78 10.43 -5.66
CA LEU A 76 4.99 9.20 -5.70
C LEU A 76 4.48 8.91 -7.13
N ARG A 77 4.02 9.93 -7.86
CA ARG A 77 3.63 9.78 -9.26
C ARG A 77 4.75 9.28 -10.17
N THR A 78 6.02 9.55 -9.83
CA THR A 78 7.15 8.98 -10.60
C THR A 78 7.24 7.47 -10.45
N MET A 79 6.77 6.89 -9.35
CA MET A 79 6.78 5.45 -9.12
C MET A 79 5.46 4.80 -9.52
N PHE A 80 4.34 5.36 -9.07
CA PHE A 80 3.00 4.75 -9.19
C PHE A 80 2.15 5.29 -10.36
N GLY A 81 2.52 6.41 -10.99
CA GLY A 81 1.66 7.03 -12.00
C GLY A 81 0.29 7.40 -11.41
N ASP A 82 -0.80 6.98 -12.06
CA ASP A 82 -2.17 7.20 -11.58
C ASP A 82 -2.81 5.93 -10.97
N SER A 83 -2.00 4.91 -10.63
CA SER A 83 -2.52 3.66 -10.05
C SER A 83 -3.00 3.80 -8.60
N VAL A 84 -2.60 4.87 -7.91
CA VAL A 84 -2.97 5.17 -6.52
C VAL A 84 -3.94 6.37 -6.47
N PRO A 85 -5.06 6.29 -5.73
CA PRO A 85 -5.97 7.41 -5.53
C PRO A 85 -5.42 8.38 -4.47
N TYR A 86 -4.43 9.21 -4.85
CA TYR A 86 -3.74 10.13 -3.93
C TYR A 86 -4.66 11.05 -3.11
N GLY A 87 -5.83 11.41 -3.64
CA GLY A 87 -6.82 12.23 -2.93
C GLY A 87 -7.33 11.57 -1.65
N LEU A 88 -7.39 10.23 -1.61
CA LEU A 88 -7.83 9.44 -0.47
C LEU A 88 -6.73 9.19 0.55
N VAL A 89 -5.46 9.29 0.16
CA VAL A 89 -4.34 8.94 1.04
C VAL A 89 -4.22 9.94 2.17
N ARG A 90 -4.16 9.42 3.40
CA ARG A 90 -3.92 10.22 4.61
C ARG A 90 -2.59 9.82 5.23
N VAL A 91 -1.97 10.78 5.90
CA VAL A 91 -0.71 10.59 6.64
C VAL A 91 -0.94 11.05 8.08
N ASP A 92 -0.59 10.18 9.02
CA ASP A 92 -0.62 10.45 10.45
C ASP A 92 0.76 10.21 11.07
N GLU A 93 1.53 11.29 11.26
CA GLU A 93 2.88 11.26 11.84
C GLU A 93 2.89 11.22 13.38
N ARG A 94 1.72 11.04 14.02
CA ARG A 94 1.61 10.90 15.47
C ARG A 94 1.41 9.47 15.92
N ALA A 95 1.09 8.57 14.97
CA ALA A 95 0.74 7.16 15.16
C ALA A 95 0.00 6.91 16.48
N TRP A 96 -1.31 7.17 16.55
CA TRP A 96 -2.07 6.98 17.80
C TRP A 96 -2.14 5.51 18.26
N LEU A 97 -1.86 4.55 17.38
CA LEU A 97 -1.86 3.12 17.64
C LEU A 97 -0.48 2.52 17.29
N GLY A 98 0.02 1.60 18.12
CA GLY A 98 1.33 0.95 17.97
C GLY A 98 2.38 1.36 19.02
N PRO A 99 3.43 0.57 19.24
CA PRO A 99 4.49 0.92 20.19
C PRO A 99 5.34 2.11 19.70
N ARG A 100 5.62 3.07 20.60
CA ARG A 100 6.44 4.28 20.33
C ARG A 100 7.92 4.01 20.01
N PHE A 101 8.42 2.84 20.39
CA PHE A 101 9.84 2.51 20.26
C PHE A 101 10.12 2.02 18.84
N GLY A 102 10.86 2.80 18.04
CA GLY A 102 11.44 2.33 16.77
C GLY A 102 11.05 3.06 15.49
N ASN A 103 10.40 4.23 15.54
CA ASN A 103 9.96 4.97 14.33
C ASN A 103 9.14 4.10 13.35
N PHE A 104 8.29 3.23 13.90
CA PHE A 104 7.53 2.26 13.13
C PHE A 104 6.54 2.96 12.18
N CYS A 105 6.57 2.60 10.90
CA CYS A 105 5.59 3.03 9.91
C CYS A 105 4.69 1.85 9.56
N TYR A 106 3.39 2.11 9.37
CA TYR A 106 2.47 1.10 8.90
C TYR A 106 1.26 1.70 8.18
N VAL A 107 0.73 0.94 7.22
CA VAL A 107 -0.51 1.29 6.52
C VAL A 107 -1.67 0.48 7.06
N SER A 108 -2.76 1.18 7.41
CA SER A 108 -4.03 0.51 7.73
C SER A 108 -4.84 0.22 6.48
N PHE A 109 -5.13 1.22 5.65
CA PHE A 109 -5.80 1.04 4.34
C PHE A 109 -5.37 2.14 3.36
N HIS A 110 -5.92 3.35 3.51
CA HIS A 110 -5.47 4.55 2.81
C HIS A 110 -4.70 5.50 3.73
N THR A 111 -4.70 5.23 5.05
CA THR A 111 -3.91 5.98 6.02
C THR A 111 -2.55 5.32 6.26
N VAL A 112 -1.49 6.10 6.00
CA VAL A 112 -0.10 5.81 6.37
C VAL A 112 0.16 6.41 7.75
N ASN A 113 0.61 5.61 8.70
CA ASN A 113 0.89 6.03 10.07
C ASN A 113 2.39 5.94 10.32
N SER A 114 2.97 6.94 10.99
CA SER A 114 4.37 6.96 11.38
C SER A 114 4.56 7.68 12.71
N TRP A 115 5.69 7.44 13.38
CA TRP A 115 6.13 8.23 14.52
C TRP A 115 7.12 9.31 14.07
N GLY A 116 6.59 10.47 13.71
CA GLY A 116 7.37 11.59 13.15
C GLY A 116 7.50 11.57 11.62
N PRO A 117 8.29 12.51 11.06
CA PRO A 117 8.46 12.64 9.61
C PRO A 117 9.07 11.39 8.98
N MET A 118 8.52 10.97 7.83
CA MET A 118 9.03 9.84 7.06
C MET A 118 10.03 10.27 6.01
N HIS A 119 11.06 9.46 5.81
CA HIS A 119 11.93 9.58 4.64
C HIS A 119 11.14 9.28 3.36
N PRO A 120 11.38 9.97 2.22
CA PRO A 120 10.63 9.74 0.98
C PRO A 120 10.63 8.29 0.49
N ALA A 121 11.73 7.55 0.68
CA ALA A 121 11.82 6.14 0.34
C ALA A 121 10.85 5.27 1.17
N VAL A 122 10.78 5.52 2.47
CA VAL A 122 9.82 4.84 3.36
C VAL A 122 8.39 5.19 2.95
N LEU A 123 8.10 6.45 2.60
CA LEU A 123 6.76 6.79 2.10
C LEU A 123 6.43 6.03 0.79
N VAL A 124 7.41 5.82 -0.10
CA VAL A 124 7.20 5.00 -1.30
C VAL A 124 6.83 3.56 -0.92
N HIS A 125 7.54 2.94 0.03
CA HIS A 125 7.23 1.61 0.55
C HIS A 125 5.79 1.52 1.08
N GLU A 126 5.42 2.43 1.98
CA GLU A 126 4.09 2.45 2.57
C GLU A 126 2.99 2.65 1.51
N ILE A 127 3.25 3.43 0.46
CA ILE A 127 2.30 3.61 -0.64
C ILE A 127 2.12 2.34 -1.49
N VAL A 128 3.08 1.42 -1.50
CA VAL A 128 2.86 0.08 -2.09
C VAL A 128 1.78 -0.68 -1.32
N HIS A 129 1.72 -0.57 0.01
CA HIS A 129 0.63 -1.18 0.79
C HIS A 129 -0.73 -0.52 0.51
N VAL A 130 -0.77 0.79 0.31
CA VAL A 130 -1.99 1.47 -0.16
C VAL A 130 -2.40 0.95 -1.53
N TRP A 131 -1.45 0.81 -2.47
CA TRP A 131 -1.70 0.24 -3.79
C TRP A 131 -2.25 -1.20 -3.69
N GLN A 132 -1.67 -2.03 -2.82
CA GLN A 132 -2.13 -3.39 -2.53
C GLN A 132 -3.57 -3.38 -1.99
N TYR A 133 -3.94 -2.48 -1.08
CA TYR A 133 -5.33 -2.34 -0.63
C TYR A 133 -6.27 -1.97 -1.77
N VAL A 134 -5.94 -0.94 -2.54
CA VAL A 134 -6.78 -0.45 -3.63
C VAL A 134 -7.04 -1.56 -4.64
N HIS A 135 -6.03 -2.37 -4.95
CA HIS A 135 -6.07 -3.34 -6.05
C HIS A 135 -6.40 -4.77 -5.62
N ARG A 136 -6.11 -5.16 -4.38
CA ARG A 136 -6.32 -6.53 -3.84
C ARG A 136 -7.35 -6.56 -2.70
N GLY A 137 -7.76 -5.41 -2.17
CA GLY A 137 -8.73 -5.29 -1.08
C GLY A 137 -8.11 -5.55 0.30
N ALA A 138 -8.93 -5.56 1.35
CA ALA A 138 -8.45 -5.67 2.74
C ALA A 138 -7.70 -6.98 3.06
N ALA A 139 -7.80 -8.01 2.21
CA ALA A 139 -7.00 -9.23 2.33
C ALA A 139 -5.49 -8.98 2.19
N TYR A 140 -5.06 -7.78 1.76
CA TYR A 140 -3.64 -7.42 1.75
C TYR A 140 -3.02 -7.45 3.16
N ILE A 141 -3.75 -7.03 4.20
CA ILE A 141 -3.23 -6.92 5.57
C ILE A 141 -2.70 -8.26 6.08
N PRO A 142 -3.51 -9.34 6.13
CA PRO A 142 -3.00 -10.62 6.59
C PRO A 142 -1.89 -11.19 5.68
N ARG A 143 -1.85 -10.83 4.38
CA ARG A 143 -0.78 -11.24 3.47
C ARG A 143 0.54 -10.54 3.78
N ALA A 144 0.52 -9.23 4.03
CA ALA A 144 1.68 -8.44 4.45
C ALA A 144 2.20 -8.92 5.81
N LEU A 145 1.31 -9.08 6.81
CA LEU A 145 1.70 -9.60 8.13
C LEU A 145 2.31 -11.01 8.07
N ARG A 146 1.82 -11.87 7.17
CA ARG A 146 2.42 -13.19 6.94
C ARG A 146 3.79 -13.08 6.29
N ALA A 147 3.96 -12.18 5.32
CA ALA A 147 5.25 -11.93 4.69
C ALA A 147 6.31 -11.46 5.71
N GLN A 148 5.97 -10.53 6.61
CA GLN A 148 6.85 -10.07 7.69
C GLN A 148 7.34 -11.19 8.63
N ARG A 149 6.52 -12.25 8.79
CA ARG A 149 6.83 -13.41 9.65
C ARG A 149 7.47 -14.58 8.89
N SER A 150 7.64 -14.46 7.58
CA SER A 150 8.24 -15.52 6.75
C SER A 150 9.77 -15.51 6.83
N ALA A 151 10.40 -16.64 6.53
CA ALA A 151 11.87 -16.73 6.52
C ALA A 151 12.52 -15.81 5.47
N MET A 152 11.84 -15.57 4.33
CA MET A 152 12.29 -14.62 3.31
C MET A 152 12.09 -13.17 3.75
N GLY A 153 11.05 -12.89 4.55
CA GLY A 153 10.76 -11.57 5.10
C GLY A 153 10.74 -10.49 4.02
N TYR A 154 11.52 -9.45 4.27
CA TYR A 154 11.73 -8.26 3.44
C TYR A 154 12.68 -8.51 2.25
N ASN A 155 13.66 -9.41 2.41
CA ASN A 155 14.73 -9.58 1.43
C ASN A 155 14.21 -10.28 0.16
N TYR A 156 14.15 -9.54 -0.96
CA TYR A 156 13.72 -10.08 -2.26
C TYR A 156 14.83 -10.81 -3.03
N GLY A 157 16.04 -10.91 -2.48
CA GLY A 157 17.17 -11.62 -3.12
C GLY A 157 18.04 -10.76 -4.03
N GLY A 158 17.89 -9.43 -3.98
CA GLY A 158 18.70 -8.49 -4.76
C GLY A 158 18.58 -8.72 -6.28
N VAL A 159 19.70 -8.60 -7.00
CA VAL A 159 19.74 -8.76 -8.47
C VAL A 159 19.21 -10.11 -8.93
N SER A 160 19.65 -11.21 -8.30
CA SER A 160 19.18 -12.55 -8.66
C SER A 160 17.68 -12.73 -8.41
N GLY A 161 17.14 -12.08 -7.37
CA GLY A 161 15.71 -12.05 -7.11
C GLY A 161 14.92 -11.33 -8.21
N LEU A 162 15.43 -10.20 -8.70
CA LEU A 162 14.82 -9.45 -9.80
C LEU A 162 14.88 -10.22 -11.12
N GLU A 163 15.99 -10.89 -11.40
CA GLU A 163 16.16 -11.70 -12.62
C GLU A 163 15.29 -12.97 -12.60
N GLY A 164 15.04 -13.53 -11.43
CA GLY A 164 14.20 -14.72 -11.24
C GLY A 164 12.70 -14.46 -11.19
N ALA A 165 12.27 -13.19 -11.11
CA ALA A 165 10.86 -12.80 -11.06
C ALA A 165 10.38 -12.26 -12.41
N HIS A 166 9.12 -12.54 -12.74
CA HIS A 166 8.48 -12.12 -13.99
C HIS A 166 7.42 -11.04 -13.77
N GLN A 167 6.80 -11.00 -12.59
CA GLN A 167 5.75 -10.06 -12.19
C GLN A 167 5.86 -9.72 -10.70
N LEU A 168 5.19 -8.65 -10.27
CA LEU A 168 5.18 -8.24 -8.86
C LEU A 168 4.65 -9.34 -7.93
N GLU A 169 3.64 -10.10 -8.36
CA GLU A 169 3.05 -11.22 -7.61
C GLU A 169 4.00 -12.39 -7.32
N ASP A 170 5.17 -12.45 -7.98
CA ASP A 170 6.19 -13.45 -7.67
C ASP A 170 6.93 -13.10 -6.35
N PHE A 171 6.85 -11.83 -5.92
CA PHE A 171 7.31 -11.37 -4.63
C PHE A 171 6.20 -11.46 -3.58
N ASN A 172 6.59 -11.67 -2.33
CA ASN A 172 5.66 -11.47 -1.22
C ASN A 172 5.32 -9.96 -1.07
N TYR A 173 4.32 -9.63 -0.24
CA TYR A 173 3.79 -8.26 -0.18
C TYR A 173 4.78 -7.23 0.40
N GLU A 174 5.69 -7.64 1.28
CA GLU A 174 6.76 -6.77 1.79
C GLU A 174 7.90 -6.64 0.76
N GLN A 175 8.27 -7.74 0.11
CA GLN A 175 9.26 -7.74 -0.97
C GLN A 175 8.83 -6.86 -2.15
N MET A 176 7.54 -6.87 -2.53
CA MET A 176 7.02 -5.93 -3.53
C MET A 176 7.28 -4.47 -3.12
N ALA A 177 7.07 -4.16 -1.83
CA ALA A 177 7.26 -2.82 -1.31
C ALA A 177 8.74 -2.41 -1.32
N ASP A 178 9.64 -3.33 -0.90
CA ASP A 178 11.09 -3.13 -0.95
C ASP A 178 11.64 -3.03 -2.38
N VAL A 179 11.11 -3.78 -3.35
CA VAL A 179 11.52 -3.66 -4.76
C VAL A 179 11.24 -2.25 -5.28
N VAL A 180 10.06 -1.69 -4.96
CA VAL A 180 9.68 -0.34 -5.40
C VAL A 180 10.44 0.73 -4.60
N GLU A 181 10.68 0.51 -3.30
CA GLU A 181 11.51 1.39 -2.48
C GLU A 181 12.95 1.46 -3.03
N ASP A 182 13.56 0.32 -3.32
CA ASP A 182 14.92 0.26 -3.88
C ASP A 182 14.99 0.92 -5.25
N ALA A 183 13.99 0.70 -6.12
CA ALA A 183 13.92 1.40 -7.39
C ALA A 183 13.88 2.93 -7.20
N PHE A 184 13.11 3.42 -6.21
CA PHE A 184 13.08 4.84 -5.87
C PHE A 184 14.42 5.33 -5.32
N ARG A 185 15.03 4.58 -4.39
CA ARG A 185 16.34 4.93 -3.83
C ARG A 185 17.39 5.09 -4.92
N LEU A 186 17.55 4.08 -5.77
CA LEU A 186 18.54 4.06 -6.84
C LEU A 186 18.31 5.18 -7.86
N ALA A 187 17.05 5.47 -8.21
CA ALA A 187 16.69 6.58 -9.11
C ALA A 187 17.03 7.97 -8.53
N ASN A 188 17.23 8.06 -7.21
CA ASN A 188 17.59 9.29 -6.51
C ASN A 188 19.03 9.27 -5.98
N GLY A 189 19.88 8.35 -6.47
CA GLY A 189 21.28 8.26 -6.04
C GLY A 189 21.49 7.75 -4.62
N ILE A 190 20.47 7.11 -4.04
CA ILE A 190 20.51 6.49 -2.71
C ILE A 190 20.77 5.00 -2.89
N GLN A 191 21.64 4.42 -2.08
CA GLN A 191 21.91 2.98 -2.12
C GLN A 191 20.63 2.18 -1.80
N GLY A 192 20.36 1.16 -2.62
CA GLY A 192 19.31 0.18 -2.35
C GLY A 192 19.61 -0.65 -1.10
N GLN A 193 18.57 -1.06 -0.40
CA GLN A 193 18.62 -1.87 0.80
C GLN A 193 19.10 -3.30 0.52
N TRP A 194 18.61 -3.91 -0.58
CA TRP A 194 18.89 -5.32 -0.90
C TRP A 194 19.82 -5.52 -2.10
N VAL A 195 20.42 -4.43 -2.60
CA VAL A 195 21.41 -4.41 -3.68
C VAL A 195 22.60 -3.50 -3.31
N PRO A 196 23.31 -3.78 -2.21
CA PRO A 196 24.38 -2.92 -1.72
C PRO A 196 25.51 -2.77 -2.76
N GLY A 197 26.12 -1.59 -2.82
CA GLY A 197 27.22 -1.28 -3.75
C GLY A 197 26.80 -1.09 -5.21
N ARG A 198 25.50 -1.12 -5.52
CA ARG A 198 24.94 -0.82 -6.84
C ARG A 198 24.21 0.51 -6.83
N GLY A 199 24.19 1.18 -7.98
CA GLY A 199 23.56 2.47 -8.19
C GLY A 199 22.50 2.45 -9.29
N ALA A 200 22.33 3.57 -9.98
CA ALA A 200 21.34 3.72 -11.03
C ALA A 200 21.54 2.76 -12.23
N GLU A 201 22.72 2.15 -12.39
CA GLU A 201 23.04 1.26 -13.50
C GLU A 201 22.20 -0.03 -13.53
N ILE A 202 21.62 -0.43 -12.39
CA ILE A 202 20.74 -1.61 -12.31
C ILE A 202 19.25 -1.26 -12.37
N LEU A 203 18.87 0.02 -12.52
CA LEU A 203 17.45 0.45 -12.55
C LEU A 203 16.65 -0.25 -13.66
N LEU A 204 17.29 -0.63 -14.76
CA LEU A 204 16.65 -1.35 -15.86
C LEU A 204 16.00 -2.66 -15.41
N LEU A 205 16.54 -3.33 -14.38
CA LEU A 205 15.98 -4.55 -13.81
C LEU A 205 14.66 -4.31 -13.07
N TYR A 206 14.43 -3.09 -12.57
CA TYR A 206 13.20 -2.74 -11.84
C TYR A 206 12.07 -2.27 -12.77
N TYR A 207 12.39 -1.85 -14.00
CA TYR A 207 11.43 -1.23 -14.91
C TYR A 207 10.23 -2.12 -15.30
N PRO A 208 10.37 -3.45 -15.48
CA PRO A 208 9.20 -4.32 -15.70
C PRO A 208 8.19 -4.21 -14.56
N PHE A 209 8.63 -4.29 -13.30
CA PHE A 209 7.78 -4.21 -12.12
C PHE A 209 7.17 -2.82 -11.92
N LEU A 210 7.94 -1.75 -12.14
CA LEU A 210 7.41 -0.39 -12.09
C LEU A 210 6.36 -0.14 -13.18
N ARG A 211 6.53 -0.72 -14.36
CA ARG A 211 5.55 -0.61 -15.44
C ARG A 211 4.26 -1.33 -15.08
N GLU A 212 4.36 -2.52 -14.52
CA GLU A 212 3.21 -3.27 -14.00
C GLU A 212 2.46 -2.43 -12.94
N LEU A 213 3.17 -1.96 -11.92
CA LEU A 213 2.65 -1.11 -10.84
C LEU A 213 1.88 0.11 -11.35
N ARG A 214 2.44 0.81 -12.36
CA ARG A 214 1.84 2.02 -12.97
C ARG A 214 0.65 1.70 -13.87
N SER A 215 0.65 0.55 -14.53
CA SER A 215 -0.39 0.17 -15.49
C SER A 215 -1.69 -0.26 -14.84
N ALA A 216 -1.64 -0.63 -13.55
CA ALA A 216 -2.81 -1.03 -12.79
C ALA A 216 -3.79 0.14 -12.63
N LYS A 217 -5.06 -0.11 -12.97
CA LYS A 217 -6.11 0.91 -12.94
C LYS A 217 -6.96 0.76 -11.68
N PRO A 218 -7.02 1.76 -10.79
CA PRO A 218 -7.93 1.71 -9.66
C PRO A 218 -9.38 1.71 -10.17
N HIS A 219 -10.27 1.08 -9.40
CA HIS A 219 -11.70 1.14 -9.69
C HIS A 219 -12.16 2.61 -9.73
N SER A 220 -12.96 2.99 -10.73
CA SER A 220 -13.34 4.38 -11.00
C SER A 220 -13.99 5.09 -9.81
N ALA A 221 -14.64 4.35 -8.91
CA ALA A 221 -15.19 4.88 -7.66
C ALA A 221 -14.13 5.59 -6.79
N TYR A 222 -12.90 5.07 -6.72
CA TYR A 222 -11.81 5.70 -5.95
C TYR A 222 -11.40 7.07 -6.50
N LEU A 223 -11.57 7.29 -7.81
CA LEU A 223 -11.26 8.56 -8.47
C LEU A 223 -12.43 9.55 -8.41
N ARG A 224 -13.66 9.03 -8.36
CA ARG A 224 -14.89 9.84 -8.31
C ARG A 224 -15.12 10.49 -6.93
N PHE A 225 -14.73 9.80 -5.87
CA PHE A 225 -14.93 10.26 -4.48
C PHE A 225 -13.58 10.38 -3.76
N PRO A 226 -12.75 11.38 -4.12
CA PRO A 226 -11.43 11.58 -3.51
C PRO A 226 -11.51 12.05 -2.06
#